data_AF-A0A060HUF7-F1
#
_entry.id   AF-A0A060HUF7-F1
#
_cell.length_a   1.000
_cell.length_b   1.000
_cell.length_c   1.000
_cell.angle_alpha   90.00
_cell.angle_beta   90.00
_cell.angle_gamma   90.00
#
_symmetry.space_group_name_H-M   'P 1'
#
loop_
_entity.id
_entity.type
_entity.pdbx_description
1 polymer ?
#
loop_
_entity_poly.entity_id
_entity_poly.type
_entity_poly.pdbx_seq_one_letter_code
_entity_poly.pdbx_strand_id
1 'polypeptide(L)'
;MRESPESLILPFETEELYPTIILELCDNCKWSCSCLSTKDTIESCPVCKAAIRSHVPMTSEEVSRIEIDSERGMILQFSRRALVQ
;
A
#
# COMPACT_ATOMS: atom_id res chain seq x y z
N MET A 1 -35.01 -32.70 18.94
CA MET A 1 -35.07 -31.30 18.46
C MET A 1 -34.25 -31.23 17.20
N ARG A 2 -34.82 -30.80 16.07
CA ARG A 2 -34.05 -30.54 14.85
C ARG A 2 -33.67 -29.08 14.90
N GLU A 3 -32.37 -28.79 14.97
CA GLU A 3 -31.86 -27.43 14.94
C GLU A 3 -32.19 -26.81 13.57
N SER A 4 -32.65 -25.55 13.56
CA SER A 4 -33.01 -24.81 12.34
C SER A 4 -31.74 -24.52 11.54
N PRO A 5 -31.72 -24.68 10.21
CA PRO A 5 -30.53 -24.42 9.38
C PRO A 5 -29.98 -23.00 9.48
N GLU A 6 -30.78 -22.06 10.01
CA GLU A 6 -30.40 -20.67 10.26
C GLU A 6 -29.38 -20.53 11.40
N SER A 7 -29.26 -21.51 12.30
CA SER A 7 -28.26 -21.48 13.38
C SER A 7 -26.83 -21.79 12.91
N LEU A 8 -26.64 -22.11 11.63
CA LEU A 8 -25.34 -22.29 10.99
C LEU A 8 -24.82 -21.01 10.30
N ILE A 9 -25.62 -19.94 10.28
CA ILE A 9 -25.21 -18.66 9.74
C ILE A 9 -24.45 -17.92 10.86
N LEU A 10 -23.17 -18.24 11.01
CA LEU A 10 -22.26 -17.36 11.72
C LEU A 10 -22.22 -16.02 10.97
N PRO A 11 -22.24 -14.87 11.65
CA PRO A 11 -21.90 -13.62 10.98
C PRO A 11 -20.52 -13.82 10.38
N PHE A 12 -20.47 -13.81 9.04
CA PHE A 12 -19.22 -13.80 8.31
C PHE A 12 -18.65 -12.40 8.54
N GLU A 13 -18.02 -12.21 9.70
CA GLU A 13 -17.09 -11.12 9.94
C GLU A 13 -15.87 -11.44 9.07
N THR A 14 -16.01 -11.28 7.75
CA THR A 14 -14.88 -10.84 6.97
C THR A 14 -14.51 -9.49 7.59
N GLU A 15 -13.56 -9.51 8.53
CA GLU A 15 -12.61 -8.42 8.64
C GLU A 15 -12.17 -8.16 7.20
N GLU A 16 -12.83 -7.20 6.54
CA GLU A 16 -12.36 -6.67 5.29
C GLU A 16 -11.00 -6.08 5.65
N LEU A 17 -9.95 -6.89 5.48
CA LEU A 17 -8.58 -6.46 5.57
C LEU A 17 -8.42 -5.41 4.49
N TYR A 18 -8.67 -4.15 4.86
CA TYR A 18 -8.45 -3.01 3.99
C TYR A 18 -7.08 -3.17 3.36
N PRO A 19 -6.97 -3.02 2.03
CA PRO A 19 -5.71 -3.26 1.35
C PRO A 19 -4.65 -2.37 2.01
N THR A 20 -3.63 -3.02 2.57
CA THR A 20 -2.48 -2.31 3.12
C THR A 20 -1.66 -1.87 1.92
N ILE A 21 -1.70 -0.58 1.62
CA ILE A 21 -0.94 -0.02 0.51
C ILE A 21 0.46 0.29 1.04
N ILE A 22 1.50 -0.11 0.31
CA ILE A 22 2.89 0.20 0.64
C ILE A 22 3.51 0.90 -0.55
N LEU A 23 4.07 2.09 -0.33
CA LEU A 23 4.93 2.74 -1.31
C LEU A 23 6.37 2.29 -1.08
N GLU A 24 6.93 1.57 -2.05
CA GLU A 24 8.32 1.13 -2.06
C GLU A 24 9.19 2.11 -2.83
N LEU A 25 10.37 2.39 -2.29
CA LEU A 25 11.30 3.37 -2.84
C LEU A 25 12.70 2.76 -2.96
N CYS A 26 13.35 3.00 -4.09
CA CYS A 26 14.75 2.70 -4.28
C CYS A 26 15.61 3.94 -4.02
N ASP A 27 16.36 3.92 -2.91
CA ASP A 27 17.26 5.01 -2.51
C ASP A 27 18.42 5.24 -3.50
N ASN A 28 18.71 4.25 -4.36
CA ASN A 28 19.84 4.31 -5.29
C ASN A 28 19.49 4.90 -6.66
N CYS A 29 18.29 4.62 -7.19
CA CYS A 29 17.92 5.03 -8.56
C CYS A 29 16.59 5.79 -8.66
N LYS A 30 15.98 6.16 -7.53
CA LYS A 30 14.70 6.90 -7.47
C LYS A 30 13.52 6.16 -8.11
N TRP A 31 13.64 4.85 -8.34
CA TRP A 31 12.51 4.02 -8.72
C TRP A 31 11.52 3.90 -7.55
N SER A 32 10.23 3.82 -7.83
CA SER A 32 9.19 3.62 -6.83
C SER A 32 8.00 2.85 -7.39
N CYS A 33 7.25 2.18 -6.52
CA CYS A 33 5.96 1.56 -6.85
C CYS A 33 5.03 1.50 -5.64
N SER A 34 3.72 1.43 -5.89
CA SER A 34 2.71 1.17 -4.86
C SER A 34 2.26 -0.29 -4.91
N CYS A 35 2.43 -1.01 -3.81
CA CYS A 35 2.00 -2.40 -3.63
C CYS A 35 0.68 -2.41 -2.85
N LEU A 36 -0.29 -3.24 -3.24
CA LEU A 36 -1.62 -3.33 -2.60
C LEU A 36 -1.69 -4.36 -1.46
N SER A 37 -0.54 -4.94 -1.09
CA SER A 37 -0.43 -6.05 -0.16
C SER A 37 0.97 -6.06 0.46
N THR A 38 1.05 -6.40 1.75
CA THR A 38 2.33 -6.59 2.47
C THR A 38 3.05 -7.87 2.05
N LYS A 39 2.35 -8.82 1.44
CA LYS A 39 2.92 -10.10 0.98
C LYS A 39 3.70 -9.98 -0.32
N ASP A 40 3.41 -8.94 -1.11
CA ASP A 40 3.93 -8.74 -2.46
C ASP A 40 4.96 -7.61 -2.51
N THR A 41 5.75 -7.47 -1.45
CA THR A 41 6.86 -6.50 -1.38
C THR A 41 8.02 -6.94 -2.26
N ILE A 42 8.70 -5.99 -2.90
CA ILE A 42 9.80 -6.28 -3.83
C ILE A 42 11.13 -6.16 -3.08
N GLU A 43 11.84 -7.27 -2.91
CA GLU A 43 13.12 -7.28 -2.18
C GLU A 43 14.24 -6.48 -2.87
N SER A 44 14.20 -6.38 -4.19
CA SER A 44 15.27 -5.78 -5.00
C SER A 44 14.74 -4.91 -6.13
N CYS A 45 15.30 -3.71 -6.27
CA CYS A 45 14.90 -2.76 -7.29
C CYS A 45 15.00 -3.38 -8.69
N PRO A 46 13.93 -3.36 -9.50
CA PRO A 46 13.96 -3.95 -10.83
C PRO A 46 14.95 -3.24 -11.77
N VAL A 47 15.25 -1.96 -11.51
CA VAL A 47 16.11 -1.10 -12.33
C VAL A 47 17.60 -1.29 -11.99
N CYS A 48 18.01 -1.00 -10.75
CA CYS A 48 19.43 -1.01 -10.38
C CYS A 48 19.86 -2.24 -9.56
N LYS A 49 18.94 -3.17 -9.29
CA LYS A 49 19.16 -4.42 -8.51
C LYS A 49 19.62 -4.21 -7.07
N ALA A 50 19.65 -2.98 -6.58
CA ALA A 50 19.90 -2.70 -5.17
C ALA A 50 18.70 -3.17 -4.33
N ALA A 51 18.97 -3.62 -3.10
CA ALA A 51 17.92 -4.00 -2.17
C ALA A 51 16.99 -2.81 -1.89
N ILE A 52 15.67 -3.04 -1.92
CA ILE A 52 14.69 -2.05 -1.48
C ILE A 52 14.69 -2.03 0.05
N ARG A 53 14.90 -0.87 0.64
CA ARG A 53 14.90 -0.70 2.12
C ARG A 53 13.81 0.24 2.61
N SER A 54 13.36 1.14 1.76
CA SER A 54 12.41 2.19 2.10
C SER A 54 10.99 1.75 1.75
N HIS A 55 10.18 1.56 2.79
CA HIS A 55 8.76 1.21 2.70
C HIS A 55 7.95 2.27 3.45
N VAL A 56 7.03 2.92 2.75
CA VAL A 56 6.13 3.90 3.35
C VAL A 56 4.72 3.32 3.37
N PRO A 57 4.16 3.01 4.56
CA PRO A 57 2.80 2.52 4.66
C PRO A 57 1.82 3.64 4.26
N MET A 58 0.79 3.26 3.51
CA MET A 58 -0.27 4.12 3.04
C MET A 58 -1.64 3.48 3.29
N THR A 59 -2.63 4.33 3.50
CA THR A 59 -4.05 3.95 3.57
C THR A 59 -4.72 4.10 2.21
N SER A 60 -5.88 3.46 2.02
CA SER A 60 -6.71 3.61 0.81
C SER A 60 -7.29 5.02 0.63
N GLU A 61 -7.28 5.84 1.68
CA GLU A 61 -7.72 7.24 1.66
C GLU A 61 -6.60 8.22 1.34
N GLU A 62 -5.35 7.76 1.32
CA GLU A 62 -4.18 8.59 1.03
C GLU A 62 -3.83 8.56 -0.45
N VAL A 63 -3.57 9.75 -0.99
CA VAL A 63 -3.02 9.96 -2.32
C VAL A 63 -1.57 10.38 -2.13
N SER A 64 -0.66 9.70 -2.82
CA SER A 64 0.74 10.10 -2.91
C SER A 64 1.01 10.80 -4.25
N ARG A 65 1.80 11.87 -4.18
CA ARG A 65 2.37 12.56 -5.34
C ARG A 65 3.88 12.46 -5.22
N ILE A 66 4.51 11.97 -6.29
CA ILE A 66 5.94 11.77 -6.37
C ILE A 66 6.47 12.73 -7.44
N GLU A 67 7.37 13.62 -7.03
CA GLU A 67 8.07 14.53 -7.93
C GLU A 67 9.58 14.26 -7.86
N ILE A 68 10.27 14.40 -8.99
CA ILE A 68 11.73 14.28 -9.05
C ILE A 68 12.32 15.67 -9.23
N ASP A 69 13.09 16.09 -8.23
CA ASP A 69 13.90 17.30 -8.24
C ASP A 69 15.38 16.94 -8.45
N SER A 70 16.08 17.77 -9.22
CA SER A 70 17.48 17.52 -9.57
C SER A 70 18.43 17.73 -8.39
N GLU A 71 18.10 18.61 -7.44
CA GLU A 71 18.94 18.93 -6.27
C GLU A 71 18.54 18.10 -5.04
N ARG A 72 17.24 17.91 -4.84
CA ARG A 72 16.65 17.31 -3.64
C ARG A 72 16.28 15.85 -3.80
N GLY A 73 16.34 15.31 -5.02
CA GLY A 73 16.00 13.92 -5.29
C GLY A 73 14.50 13.71 -5.39
N MET A 74 13.96 12.72 -4.67
CA MET A 74 12.54 12.39 -4.73
C MET A 74 11.77 13.16 -3.65
N ILE A 75 10.76 13.92 -4.07
CA ILE A 75 9.86 14.65 -3.18
C ILE A 75 8.55 13.87 -3.12
N LEU A 76 8.16 13.48 -1.90
CA LEU A 76 6.93 12.76 -1.62
C LEU A 76 5.95 13.70 -0.92
N GLN A 77 4.76 13.82 -1.48
CA GLN A 77 3.65 14.53 -0.86
C GLN A 77 2.49 13.57 -0.63
N PHE A 78 2.03 13.48 0.61
CA PHE A 78 0.86 12.69 0.98
C PHE A 78 -0.30 13.65 1.27
N SER A 79 -1.48 13.32 0.78
CA SER A 79 -2.69 14.09 1.03
C SER A 79 -3.85 13.12 1.17
N ARG A 80 -4.81 13.45 2.01
CA ARG A 80 -6.06 12.71 2.04
C ARG A 80 -6.83 13.01 0.77
N ARG A 81 -7.46 12.00 0.20
CA ARG A 81 -8.43 12.20 -0.87
C ARG A 81 -9.50 13.15 -0.33
N ALA A 82 -9.63 14.33 -0.94
CA ALA A 82 -10.73 15.21 -0.60
C ALA A 82 -12.01 14.42 -0.86
N LEU A 83 -12.82 14.22 0.19
CA LEU A 83 -14.19 13.77 0.00
C LEU A 83 -14.84 14.83 -0.88
N VAL A 84 -15.07 14.51 -2.14
CA VAL A 84 -15.92 15.31 -3.01
C VAL A 84 -17.28 15.27 -2.33
N GLN A 85 -17.65 16.37 -1.68
CA GLN A 85 -18.99 16.61 -1.16
C GLN A 85 -19.94 16.91 -2.33
#